data_AF-A0A847CFI5-F1
#
_entry.id   AF-A0A847CFI5-F1
#
_cell.length_a   1.000
_cell.length_b   1.000
_cell.length_c   1.000
_cell.angle_alpha   90.00
_cell.angle_beta   90.00
_cell.angle_gamma   90.00
#
_symmetry.space_group_name_H-M   'P 1'
#
loop_
_entity.id
_entity.type
_entity.pdbx_description
1 polymer ?
#
loop_
_entity_poly.entity_id
_entity_poly.type
_entity_poly.pdbx_seq_one_letter_code
_entity_poly.pdbx_strand_id
1 'polypeptide(L)'
;MKIINAHIINFGKLHEVDFNFDENLNSFLHENGWGKTTLSVFIKSMFYGMEHTTSKDITKNEKMKYSPWQGGVYGGSLTFSHNEKKYKINRTFSMKKNEDTFELIDLKTNKKSSDFSSDLGTELFGIGRETYGR
;
A
#
# COMPACT_ATOMS: atom_id res chain seq x y z
N MET A 1 8.47 6.39 12.51
CA MET A 1 7.81 5.27 11.79
C MET A 1 8.83 4.66 10.84
N LYS A 2 8.81 3.33 10.66
CA LYS A 2 9.70 2.63 9.73
C LYS A 2 8.96 1.52 8.99
N ILE A 3 9.13 1.43 7.67
CA ILE A 3 8.64 0.30 6.86
C ILE A 3 9.66 -0.83 6.97
N ILE A 4 9.19 -2.07 7.14
CA ILE A 4 10.02 -3.25 7.34
C ILE A 4 9.97 -4.15 6.10
N ASN A 5 8.77 -4.48 5.64
CA ASN A 5 8.57 -5.31 4.44
C ASN A 5 7.26 -4.94 3.76
N ALA A 6 7.22 -5.08 2.44
CA ALA A 6 6.00 -5.05 1.63
C ALA A 6 5.90 -6.35 0.82
N HIS A 7 4.73 -6.98 0.83
CA HIS A 7 4.40 -8.10 -0.03
C HIS A 7 3.28 -7.68 -0.98
N ILE A 8 3.50 -7.78 -2.28
CA ILE A 8 2.55 -7.41 -3.32
C ILE A 8 2.05 -8.68 -4.00
N ILE A 9 0.74 -8.92 -3.92
CA ILE A 9 0.08 -10.04 -4.60
C ILE A 9 -0.15 -9.65 -6.07
N ASN A 10 -0.88 -8.55 -6.30
CA ASN A 10 -0.95 -7.89 -7.61
C ASN A 10 -1.07 -6.38 -7.44
N PHE A 11 -0.26 -5.60 -8.16
CA PHE A 11 -0.41 -4.15 -8.26
C PHE A 11 0.30 -3.59 -9.51
N GLY A 12 -0.49 -3.21 -10.52
CA GLY A 12 0.00 -2.84 -11.84
C GLY A 12 0.80 -3.98 -12.45
N LYS A 13 2.10 -3.77 -12.66
CA LYS A 13 3.02 -4.78 -13.20
C LYS A 13 3.73 -5.62 -12.14
N LEU A 14 3.56 -5.30 -10.86
CA LEU A 14 4.16 -6.06 -9.75
C LEU A 14 3.22 -7.21 -9.41
N HIS A 15 3.75 -8.43 -9.37
CA HIS A 15 3.00 -9.65 -9.11
C HIS A 15 3.86 -10.59 -8.27
N GLU A 16 3.29 -11.11 -7.16
CA GLU A 16 3.94 -12.04 -6.23
C GLU A 16 5.38 -11.64 -5.90
N VAL A 17 5.56 -10.42 -5.38
CA VAL A 17 6.88 -9.85 -5.09
C VAL A 17 6.97 -9.30 -3.67
N ASP A 18 8.09 -9.61 -3.03
CA ASP A 18 8.45 -9.15 -1.70
C ASP A 18 9.56 -8.10 -1.75
N PHE A 19 9.39 -7.05 -0.95
CA PHE A 19 10.38 -6.00 -0.74
C PHE A 19 10.72 -5.94 0.74
N ASN A 20 11.98 -6.22 1.08
CA ASN A 20 12.51 -6.00 2.42
C ASN A 20 13.20 -4.65 2.46
N PHE A 21 12.87 -3.83 3.45
CA PHE A 21 13.44 -2.51 3.64
C PHE A 21 14.49 -2.56 4.75
N ASP A 22 15.72 -2.18 4.41
CA ASP A 22 16.82 -2.02 5.35
C ASP A 22 16.58 -0.80 6.26
N GLU A 23 17.27 -0.76 7.41
CA GLU A 23 17.22 0.36 8.34
C GLU A 23 17.79 1.65 7.76
N ASN A 24 18.66 1.52 6.76
CA ASN A 24 19.41 2.61 6.16
C ASN A 24 18.82 3.03 4.80
N LEU A 25 19.67 3.42 3.86
CA LEU A 25 19.25 3.81 2.52
C LEU A 25 18.88 2.57 1.69
N ASN A 26 17.60 2.46 1.34
CA ASN A 26 17.12 1.45 0.42
C ASN A 26 17.37 1.89 -1.04
N SER A 27 18.49 1.48 -1.62
CA SER A 27 18.79 1.74 -3.03
C SER A 27 18.22 0.63 -3.91
N PHE A 28 17.11 0.92 -4.58
CA PHE A 28 16.54 0.04 -5.60
C PHE A 28 17.25 0.27 -6.95
N LEU A 29 18.40 -0.37 -7.12
CA LEU A 29 19.20 -0.30 -8.35
C LEU A 29 18.68 -1.33 -9.36
N HIS A 30 17.60 -0.96 -10.04
CA HIS A 30 17.00 -1.77 -11.09
C HIS A 30 16.82 -0.91 -12.33
N GLU A 31 16.75 -1.58 -13.47
CA GLU A 31 16.55 -0.98 -14.79
C GLU A 31 15.35 -0.02 -14.82
N ASN A 32 15.44 0.97 -15.69
CA ASN A 32 14.30 1.82 -15.99
C ASN A 32 13.12 0.96 -16.42
N GLY A 33 11.95 1.20 -15.81
CA GLY A 33 10.78 0.38 -16.08
C GLY A 33 10.68 -0.90 -15.24
N TRP A 34 11.46 -1.10 -14.19
CA TRP A 34 11.24 -2.23 -13.27
C TRP A 34 9.98 -2.09 -12.40
N GLY A 35 9.67 -0.88 -11.87
CA GLY A 35 8.48 -0.70 -11.03
C GLY A 35 8.57 0.25 -9.86
N LYS A 36 9.59 1.09 -9.80
CA LYS A 36 9.80 2.04 -8.69
C LYS A 36 8.58 2.93 -8.42
N THR A 37 8.00 3.52 -9.47
CA THR A 37 6.76 4.31 -9.34
C THR A 37 5.58 3.45 -8.87
N THR A 38 5.45 2.23 -9.39
CA THR A 38 4.40 1.29 -8.99
C THR A 38 4.51 0.93 -7.50
N LEU A 39 5.72 0.67 -7.01
CA LEU A 39 6.00 0.43 -5.59
C LEU A 39 5.67 1.65 -4.72
N SER A 40 6.09 2.84 -5.14
CA SER A 40 5.77 4.07 -4.40
C SER A 40 4.26 4.30 -4.28
N VAL A 41 3.51 4.07 -5.37
CA VAL A 41 2.06 4.18 -5.36
C VAL A 41 1.43 3.07 -4.52
N PHE A 42 1.95 1.84 -4.56
CA PHE A 42 1.52 0.75 -3.68
C PHE A 42 1.66 1.14 -2.21
N ILE A 43 2.83 1.61 -1.78
CA ILE A 43 3.09 2.03 -0.39
C ILE A 43 2.13 3.16 0.01
N LYS A 44 1.96 4.19 -0.84
CA LYS A 44 0.98 5.26 -0.61
C LYS A 44 -0.42 4.68 -0.44
N SER A 45 -0.79 3.71 -1.26
CA SER A 45 -2.09 3.05 -1.19
C SER A 45 -2.29 2.17 0.05
N MET A 46 -1.23 1.58 0.58
CA MET A 46 -1.28 0.85 1.85
C MET A 46 -1.59 1.76 3.04
N PHE A 47 -1.10 3.01 3.02
CA PHE A 47 -1.39 4.00 4.08
C PHE A 47 -2.72 4.72 3.88
N TYR A 48 -3.01 5.21 2.66
CA TYR A 48 -4.13 6.14 2.40
C TYR A 48 -5.30 5.55 1.61
N GLY A 49 -5.20 4.31 1.17
CA GLY A 49 -6.21 3.64 0.35
C GLY A 49 -6.04 3.99 -1.11
N MET A 50 -7.11 3.97 -1.89
CA MET A 50 -7.08 4.49 -3.25
C MET A 50 -8.17 5.53 -3.43
N GLU A 51 -7.84 6.58 -4.18
CA GLU A 51 -8.87 7.51 -4.62
C GLU A 51 -9.84 6.79 -5.54
N HIS A 52 -11.12 7.09 -5.31
CA HIS A 52 -12.19 6.59 -6.15
C HIS A 52 -12.60 7.69 -7.11
N THR A 53 -12.62 7.35 -8.39
CA THR A 53 -13.15 8.21 -9.45
C THR A 53 -14.04 7.37 -10.37
N THR A 54 -15.09 7.98 -10.89
CA THR A 54 -15.95 7.37 -11.93
C THR A 54 -15.40 7.57 -13.33
N SER A 55 -14.30 8.33 -13.47
CA SER A 55 -13.63 8.54 -14.75
C SER A 55 -13.15 7.21 -15.33
N LYS A 56 -13.42 7.00 -16.62
CA LYS A 56 -12.87 5.87 -17.40
C LYS A 56 -11.49 6.17 -17.98
N ASP A 57 -11.01 7.39 -17.82
CA ASP A 57 -9.67 7.80 -18.25
C ASP A 57 -8.61 7.19 -17.31
N ILE A 58 -7.82 6.26 -17.83
CA ILE A 58 -6.77 5.53 -17.09
C ILE A 58 -5.69 6.46 -16.52
N THR A 59 -5.50 7.65 -17.10
CA THR A 59 -4.53 8.63 -16.59
C THR A 59 -5.01 9.29 -15.29
N LYS A 60 -6.33 9.32 -15.08
CA LYS A 60 -7.00 9.91 -13.91
C LYS A 60 -7.51 8.85 -12.93
N ASN A 61 -7.63 7.60 -13.36
CA ASN A 61 -8.15 6.50 -12.56
C ASN A 61 -7.02 5.55 -12.13
N GLU A 62 -6.38 5.85 -11.00
CA GLU A 62 -5.32 5.02 -10.42
C GLU A 62 -5.79 3.59 -10.16
N LYS A 63 -7.04 3.40 -9.70
CA LYS A 63 -7.61 2.06 -9.44
C LYS A 63 -7.59 1.20 -10.69
N MET A 64 -8.05 1.75 -11.83
CA MET A 64 -8.01 1.04 -13.11
C MET A 64 -6.57 0.83 -13.58
N LYS A 65 -5.72 1.85 -13.46
CA LYS A 65 -4.32 1.83 -13.91
C LYS A 65 -3.49 0.72 -13.24
N TYR A 66 -3.72 0.46 -11.95
CA TYR A 66 -2.96 -0.52 -11.18
C TYR A 66 -3.72 -1.83 -10.91
N SER A 67 -4.95 -1.98 -11.43
CA SER A 67 -5.68 -3.24 -11.33
C SER A 67 -4.97 -4.34 -12.13
N PRO A 68 -4.86 -5.58 -11.62
CA PRO A 68 -4.35 -6.70 -12.39
C PRO A 68 -5.27 -7.03 -13.56
N TRP A 69 -4.70 -7.10 -14.77
CA TRP A 69 -5.41 -7.52 -15.98
C TRP A 69 -5.77 -9.02 -16.01
N GLN A 70 -5.06 -9.82 -15.22
CA GLN A 70 -5.14 -11.27 -15.15
C GLN A 70 -6.16 -11.73 -14.09
N GLY A 71 -6.79 -10.77 -13.41
CA GLY A 71 -7.58 -11.03 -12.20
C GLY A 71 -6.69 -11.34 -11.00
N GLY A 72 -7.28 -11.99 -9.99
CA GLY A 72 -6.63 -12.28 -8.72
C GLY A 72 -6.75 -11.16 -7.70
N VAL A 73 -6.07 -11.34 -6.56
CA VAL A 73 -6.14 -10.39 -5.44
C VAL A 73 -5.35 -9.13 -5.79
N TYR A 74 -6.06 -8.02 -5.94
CA TYR A 74 -5.47 -6.70 -6.15
C TYR A 74 -5.12 -6.07 -4.79
N GLY A 75 -3.84 -5.93 -4.50
CA GLY A 75 -3.35 -5.45 -3.21
C GLY A 75 -2.24 -6.33 -2.65
N GLY A 76 -2.14 -6.36 -1.32
CA GLY A 76 -1.08 -7.08 -0.63
C GLY A 76 -1.01 -6.72 0.85
N SER A 77 0.21 -6.75 1.39
CA SER A 77 0.45 -6.41 2.79
C SER A 77 1.70 -5.55 2.99
N LEU A 78 1.70 -4.78 4.08
CA LEU A 78 2.80 -3.90 4.46
C LEU A 78 3.05 -4.01 5.96
N THR A 79 4.28 -4.30 6.33
CA THR A 79 4.72 -4.34 7.73
C THR A 79 5.48 -3.08 8.06
N PHE A 80 5.11 -2.42 9.16
CA PHE A 80 5.77 -1.20 9.63
C PHE A 80 5.89 -1.20 11.16
N SER A 81 6.78 -0.35 11.70
CA SER A 81 6.89 -0.07 13.12
C SER A 81 6.58 1.40 13.45
N HIS A 82 5.91 1.59 14.58
CA HIS A 82 5.55 2.89 15.12
C HIS A 82 5.47 2.78 16.66
N ASN A 83 6.10 3.72 17.37
CA ASN A 83 6.16 3.78 18.84
C ASN A 83 6.43 2.41 19.49
N GLU A 84 7.52 1.76 19.07
CA GLU A 84 7.99 0.44 19.55
C GLU A 84 7.08 -0.76 19.25
N LYS A 85 5.90 -0.54 18.65
CA LYS A 85 5.02 -1.60 18.16
C LYS A 85 5.29 -1.89 16.68
N LYS A 86 5.01 -3.13 16.28
CA LYS A 86 5.08 -3.59 14.89
C LYS A 86 3.68 -3.99 14.44
N TYR A 87 3.29 -3.52 13.27
CA TYR A 87 1.99 -3.77 12.68
C TYR A 87 2.13 -4.35 11.28
N LYS A 88 1.15 -5.16 10.90
CA LYS A 88 0.94 -5.59 9.51
C LYS A 88 -0.39 -5.07 9.02
N ILE A 89 -0.38 -4.40 7.88
CA ILE A 89 -1.56 -4.00 7.13
C ILE A 89 -1.82 -5.06 6.09
N ASN A 90 -3.03 -5.59 6.02
CA ASN A 90 -3.54 -6.30 4.85
C ASN A 90 -4.57 -5.38 4.18
N ARG A 91 -4.39 -5.11 2.89
CA ARG A 91 -5.31 -4.25 2.13
C ARG A 91 -5.49 -4.78 0.73
N THR A 92 -6.75 -4.90 0.32
CA THR A 92 -7.14 -5.24 -1.04
C THR A 92 -8.01 -4.14 -1.63
N PHE A 93 -7.91 -3.99 -2.95
CA PHE A 93 -8.62 -2.99 -3.71
C PHE A 93 -9.54 -3.66 -4.72
N SER A 94 -10.69 -3.05 -4.94
CA SER A 94 -11.68 -3.47 -5.91
C SER A 94 -12.04 -2.29 -6.80
N MET A 95 -12.70 -2.54 -7.93
CA MET A 95 -13.19 -1.45 -8.78
C MET A 95 -14.20 -0.56 -8.05
N LYS A 96 -15.00 -1.14 -7.16
CA LYS A 96 -15.91 -0.39 -6.28
C LYS A 96 -15.22 -0.11 -4.95
N LYS A 97 -15.31 1.14 -4.46
CA LYS A 97 -14.69 1.57 -3.20
C LYS A 97 -15.19 0.79 -1.97
N ASN A 98 -16.47 0.44 -1.94
CA ASN A 98 -17.08 -0.29 -0.82
C ASN A 98 -16.64 -1.77 -0.74
N GLU A 99 -15.96 -2.28 -1.77
CA GLU A 99 -15.40 -3.63 -1.82
C GLU A 99 -13.89 -3.64 -1.50
N ASP A 100 -13.31 -2.48 -1.15
CA ASP A 100 -11.94 -2.42 -0.62
C ASP A 100 -11.90 -2.97 0.80
N THR A 101 -10.82 -3.65 1.15
CA THR A 101 -10.63 -4.19 2.51
C THR A 101 -9.44 -3.54 3.19
N PHE A 102 -9.51 -3.43 4.51
CA PHE A 102 -8.40 -3.00 5.34
C PHE A 102 -8.43 -3.77 6.65
N GLU A 103 -7.29 -4.31 7.02
CA GLU A 103 -7.07 -4.97 8.29
C GLU A 103 -5.70 -4.58 8.85
N LEU A 104 -5.68 -4.19 10.11
CA LEU A 104 -4.48 -3.93 10.88
C LEU A 104 -4.28 -5.06 11.90
N ILE A 105 -3.08 -5.62 11.94
CA ILE A 105 -2.68 -6.67 12.88
C ILE A 105 -1.53 -6.16 13.73
N ASP A 106 -1.64 -6.25 15.06
CA ASP A 106 -0.51 -6.07 15.97
C ASP A 106 0.32 -7.36 15.97
N LEU A 107 1.57 -7.29 15.49
CA LEU A 107 2.45 -8.45 15.36
C LEU A 107 2.99 -8.98 16.70
N LYS A 108 2.88 -8.21 17.79
CA LYS A 108 3.21 -8.71 19.13
C LYS A 108 2.16 -9.69 19.63
N THR A 109 0.88 -9.43 19.34
CA THR A 109 -0.24 -10.27 19.80
C THR A 109 -0.78 -11.19 18.72
N ASN A 110 -0.43 -10.96 17.45
CA ASN A 110 -1.02 -11.58 16.26
C ASN A 110 -2.55 -11.46 16.20
N LYS A 111 -3.09 -10.35 16.70
CA LYS A 111 -4.53 -10.07 16.69
C LYS A 111 -4.83 -8.81 15.90
N LYS A 112 -6.08 -8.72 15.43
CA LYS A 112 -6.60 -7.49 14.83
C LYS A 112 -6.46 -6.36 15.84
N SER A 113 -5.93 -5.23 15.37
CA SER A 113 -5.76 -4.02 16.14
C SER A 113 -6.68 -2.93 15.59
N SER A 114 -7.22 -2.13 16.50
CA SER A 114 -7.98 -0.92 16.19
C SER A 114 -7.20 0.35 16.57
N ASP A 115 -5.87 0.23 16.75
CA ASP A 115 -5.00 1.36 17.10
C ASP A 115 -5.00 2.42 15.99
N PHE A 116 -5.23 1.99 14.75
CA PHE A 116 -5.38 2.88 13.58
C PHE A 116 -6.51 2.42 12.67
N SER A 117 -7.11 3.37 11.93
CA SER A 117 -8.18 3.08 10.98
C SER A 117 -7.66 2.88 9.54
N SER A 118 -8.60 2.75 8.59
CA SER A 118 -8.28 2.69 7.17
C SER A 118 -7.69 4.01 6.64
N ASP A 119 -7.77 5.12 7.36
CA ASP A 119 -7.05 6.36 7.04
C ASP A 119 -5.70 6.48 7.79
N LEU A 120 -5.02 5.34 7.92
CA LEU A 120 -3.75 5.18 8.61
C LEU A 120 -2.71 6.26 8.25
N GLY A 121 -2.62 6.66 6.98
CA GLY A 121 -1.66 7.66 6.53
C GLY A 121 -1.89 9.02 7.20
N THR A 122 -3.13 9.48 7.28
CA THR A 122 -3.47 10.74 7.95
C THR A 122 -3.20 10.65 9.44
N GLU A 123 -3.54 9.52 10.07
CA GLU A 123 -3.32 9.30 11.51
C GLU A 123 -1.83 9.22 11.88
N LEU A 124 -1.00 8.59 11.04
CA LEU A 124 0.44 8.43 11.31
C LEU A 124 1.26 9.68 10.99
N PHE A 125 0.91 10.39 9.91
CA PHE A 125 1.74 11.47 9.37
C PHE A 125 1.15 12.86 9.61
N GLY A 126 -0.11 12.96 10.04
CA GLY A 126 -0.82 14.24 10.23
C GLY A 126 -1.10 15.00 8.94
N ILE A 127 -0.91 14.36 7.77
CA ILE A 127 -1.11 14.97 6.45
C ILE A 127 -1.99 14.08 5.58
N GLY A 128 -2.84 14.73 4.77
CA GLY A 128 -3.71 14.05 3.81
C GLY A 128 -2.96 13.46 2.63
N ARG A 129 -3.64 12.55 1.90
CA ARG A 129 -3.13 11.83 0.73
C ARG A 129 -2.58 12.77 -0.34
N GLU A 130 -3.26 13.90 -0.58
CA GLU A 130 -2.93 14.91 -1.59
C GLU A 130 -1.61 15.64 -1.28
N THR A 131 -1.21 15.65 -0.01
CA THR A 131 0.06 16.26 0.44
C THR A 131 1.20 15.25 0.37
N TYR A 132 0.92 13.95 0.50
CA TYR A 132 1.93 12.90 0.50
C TYR A 132 2.56 12.69 -0.89
N GLY A 133 3.87 12.95 -1.00
CA GLY A 133 4.67 12.75 -2.22
C GLY A 133 4.68 13.94 -3.18
N ARG A 134 4.38 15.14 -2.69
CA ARG A 134 4.58 16.41 -3.38
C ARG A 134 5.95 17.01 -3.07
#